data_AF-A0AAE3PHA1-F1
#
_entry.id   AF-A0AAE3PHA1-F1
#
_cell.length_a   1.000
_cell.length_b   1.000
_cell.length_c   1.000
_cell.angle_alpha   90.00
_cell.angle_beta   90.00
_cell.angle_gamma   90.00
#
_symmetry.space_group_name_H-M   'P 1'
#
loop_
_entity.id
_entity.type
_entity.pdbx_description
1 polymer ?
#
loop_
_entity_poly.entity_id
_entity_poly.type
_entity_poly.pdbx_seq_one_letter_code
_entity_poly.pdbx_strand_id
1 'polypeptide(L)'
;MGRALPTRSQSVRALERFVDRNRFTIAIAFPAVGAVSLVASATGVLPPWLAFHPLFLLFGTLVMRLPLAVALAPLLGGRGVAALGGLAGYAYVVEYVGVSTGWPYGAFSYGVELGPMVGGIPVALPVFFVPLVLNSYLLSLLFLNDRWGRLPRLALALALVLVVDLTLDPAAVALGFWTYAAGGPYYGVPLSNFAGWVLSGGVGVLAVDVAFDHAALRQRVLDCEFALDDLVSFVLLWGTVNVVFGNWLAVAFAGVLVGGLARSQRFDFEVGVVPTLR
;
A
#
# COMPACT_ATOMS: atom_id res chain seq x y z
N MET A 1 10.25 40.98 -11.32
CA MET A 1 8.91 40.56 -10.88
C MET A 1 9.03 39.22 -10.17
N GLY A 2 8.95 39.19 -8.84
CA GLY A 2 8.95 37.93 -8.07
C GLY A 2 7.59 37.24 -8.20
N ARG A 3 7.55 36.02 -8.74
CA ARG A 3 6.32 35.21 -8.75
C ARG A 3 5.95 34.91 -7.29
N ALA A 4 4.74 35.30 -6.87
CA ALA A 4 4.21 34.89 -5.58
C ALA A 4 4.17 33.35 -5.48
N LEU A 5 4.52 32.81 -4.31
CA LEU A 5 4.47 31.37 -4.07
C LEU A 5 3.02 30.86 -4.22
N PRO A 6 2.80 29.68 -4.84
CA PRO A 6 1.46 29.14 -5.02
C PRO A 6 0.81 28.82 -3.67
N THR A 7 -0.50 29.03 -3.58
CA THR A 7 -1.27 28.64 -2.38
C THR A 7 -1.35 27.11 -2.27
N ARG A 8 -1.61 26.58 -1.06
CA ARG A 8 -1.79 25.13 -0.84
C ARG A 8 -2.77 24.51 -1.84
N SER A 9 -3.91 25.17 -2.09
CA SER A 9 -4.93 24.65 -3.01
C SER A 9 -4.47 24.66 -4.47
N GLN A 10 -3.66 25.64 -4.88
CA GLN A 10 -3.06 25.67 -6.21
C GLN A 10 -2.03 24.55 -6.39
N SER A 11 -1.18 24.31 -5.38
CA SER A 11 -0.20 23.23 -5.39
C SER A 11 -0.86 21.84 -5.44
N VAL A 12 -1.90 21.63 -4.63
CA VAL A 12 -2.66 20.36 -4.63
C VAL A 12 -3.30 20.12 -6.00
N ARG A 13 -3.98 21.11 -6.60
CA ARG A 13 -4.55 20.97 -7.96
C ARG A 13 -3.50 20.75 -9.05
N ALA A 14 -2.28 21.26 -8.87
CA ALA A 14 -1.18 20.98 -9.79
C ALA A 14 -0.73 19.51 -9.67
N LEU A 15 -0.61 19.00 -8.45
CA LEU A 15 -0.29 17.60 -8.19
C LEU A 15 -1.39 16.64 -8.67
N GLU A 16 -2.66 16.95 -8.45
CA GLU A 16 -3.79 16.16 -8.95
C GLU A 16 -3.71 16.01 -10.47
N ARG A 17 -3.53 17.13 -11.21
CA ARG A 17 -3.35 17.10 -12.67
C ARG A 17 -2.10 16.34 -13.10
N PHE A 18 -1.02 16.39 -12.31
CA PHE A 18 0.19 15.64 -12.61
C PHE A 18 -0.04 14.14 -12.46
N VAL A 19 -0.62 13.71 -11.35
CA VAL A 19 -0.94 12.29 -11.11
C VAL A 19 -1.89 11.80 -12.19
N ASP A 20 -2.98 12.53 -12.43
CA ASP A 20 -4.00 12.20 -13.41
C ASP A 20 -3.42 11.94 -14.82
N ARG A 21 -2.55 12.85 -15.29
CA ARG A 21 -1.87 12.70 -16.59
C ARG A 21 -0.87 11.53 -16.65
N ASN A 22 -0.40 11.05 -15.51
CA ASN A 22 0.65 10.02 -15.42
C ASN A 22 0.14 8.73 -14.76
N ARG A 23 -1.18 8.55 -14.61
CA ARG A 23 -1.78 7.41 -13.91
C ARG A 23 -1.30 6.08 -14.42
N PHE A 24 -1.30 5.87 -15.74
CA PHE A 24 -0.81 4.62 -16.33
C PHE A 24 0.66 4.34 -15.95
N THR A 25 1.52 5.36 -16.07
CA THR A 25 2.93 5.22 -15.70
C THR A 25 3.07 4.84 -14.23
N ILE A 26 2.39 5.56 -13.33
CA ILE A 26 2.48 5.35 -11.89
C ILE A 26 1.86 4.01 -11.46
N ALA A 27 0.64 3.72 -11.93
CA ALA A 27 -0.18 2.61 -11.45
C ALA A 27 0.09 1.27 -12.15
N ILE A 28 0.69 1.31 -13.34
CA ILE A 28 0.94 0.11 -14.16
C ILE A 28 2.43 -0.05 -14.45
N ALA A 29 3.08 0.95 -15.06
CA ALA A 29 4.47 0.78 -15.52
C ALA A 29 5.46 0.62 -14.35
N PHE A 30 5.38 1.48 -13.32
CA PHE A 30 6.23 1.38 -12.13
C PHE A 30 6.09 0.05 -11.37
N PRO A 31 4.87 -0.42 -11.00
CA PRO A 31 4.70 -1.71 -10.34
C PRO A 31 5.10 -2.90 -11.22
N ALA A 32 4.90 -2.85 -12.54
CA ALA A 32 5.37 -3.90 -13.45
C ALA A 32 6.91 -3.98 -13.49
N VAL A 33 7.59 -2.82 -13.62
CA VAL A 33 9.05 -2.74 -13.53
C VAL A 33 9.53 -3.21 -12.16
N GLY A 34 8.82 -2.84 -11.09
CA GLY A 34 9.07 -3.30 -9.73
C GLY A 34 9.01 -4.82 -9.63
N ALA A 35 7.94 -5.46 -10.09
CA ALA A 35 7.75 -6.90 -10.03
C ALA A 35 8.86 -7.64 -10.78
N VAL A 36 9.17 -7.21 -12.01
CA VAL A 36 10.26 -7.77 -12.82
C VAL A 36 11.60 -7.59 -12.10
N SER A 37 11.87 -6.41 -11.55
CA SER A 37 13.13 -6.13 -10.86
C SER A 37 13.30 -6.95 -9.58
N LEU A 38 12.22 -7.17 -8.81
CA LEU A 38 12.25 -8.00 -7.61
C LEU A 38 12.51 -9.47 -7.95
N VAL A 39 11.81 -10.02 -8.94
CA VAL A 39 12.02 -11.39 -9.41
C VAL A 39 13.44 -11.56 -9.99
N ALA A 40 13.91 -10.60 -10.78
CA ALA A 40 15.24 -10.62 -11.35
C ALA A 40 16.35 -10.46 -10.28
N SER A 41 16.06 -9.75 -9.18
CA SER A 41 16.94 -9.71 -8.01
C SER A 41 17.01 -11.07 -7.31
N ALA A 42 15.86 -11.69 -7.05
CA ALA A 42 15.77 -12.98 -6.37
C ALA A 42 16.38 -14.15 -7.15
N THR A 43 16.32 -14.09 -8.49
CA THR A 43 16.84 -15.13 -9.39
C THR A 43 18.30 -14.90 -9.80
N GLY A 44 18.96 -13.86 -9.29
CA GLY A 44 20.36 -13.55 -9.59
C GLY A 44 20.61 -13.02 -11.02
N VAL A 45 19.55 -12.56 -11.70
CA VAL A 45 19.64 -11.97 -13.05
C VAL A 45 20.17 -10.54 -12.99
N LEU A 46 19.77 -9.75 -11.98
CA LEU A 46 20.29 -8.39 -11.81
C LEU A 46 21.72 -8.41 -11.22
N PRO A 47 22.57 -7.45 -11.62
CA PRO A 47 23.90 -7.34 -11.06
C PRO A 47 23.84 -7.00 -9.56
N PRO A 48 24.84 -7.41 -8.75
CA PRO A 48 24.79 -7.26 -7.29
C PRO A 48 24.59 -5.83 -6.77
N TRP A 49 25.05 -4.81 -7.51
CA TRP A 49 24.89 -3.41 -7.13
C TRP A 49 23.46 -2.88 -7.34
N LEU A 50 22.63 -3.59 -8.11
CA LEU A 50 21.25 -3.21 -8.41
C LEU A 50 20.22 -4.13 -7.74
N ALA A 51 20.57 -5.41 -7.56
CA ALA A 51 19.70 -6.40 -6.94
C ALA A 51 19.24 -5.91 -5.56
N PHE A 52 17.92 -5.80 -5.38
CA PHE A 52 17.28 -5.29 -4.16
C PHE A 52 17.83 -3.94 -3.63
N HIS A 53 18.32 -3.07 -4.51
CA HIS A 53 18.94 -1.81 -4.07
C HIS A 53 17.96 -0.94 -3.25
N PRO A 54 18.27 -0.58 -2.00
CA PRO A 54 17.31 -0.03 -1.04
C PRO A 54 16.65 1.27 -1.50
N LEU A 55 17.43 2.19 -2.08
CA LEU A 55 16.91 3.46 -2.59
C LEU A 55 16.03 3.28 -3.83
N PHE A 56 16.27 2.25 -4.64
CA PHE A 56 15.47 1.95 -5.81
C PHE A 56 14.09 1.42 -5.39
N LEU A 57 14.06 0.50 -4.43
CA LEU A 57 12.83 -0.01 -3.82
C LEU A 57 12.01 1.10 -3.17
N LEU A 58 12.68 1.97 -2.40
CA LEU A 58 12.02 3.10 -1.75
C LEU A 58 11.47 4.10 -2.77
N PHE A 59 12.25 4.47 -3.79
CA PHE A 59 11.80 5.38 -4.84
C PHE A 59 10.58 4.83 -5.58
N GLY A 60 10.64 3.57 -6.03
CA GLY A 60 9.50 2.92 -6.68
C GLY A 60 8.27 2.92 -5.79
N THR A 61 8.43 2.61 -4.51
CA THR A 61 7.33 2.66 -3.52
C THR A 61 6.73 4.05 -3.40
N LEU A 62 7.56 5.09 -3.25
CA LEU A 62 7.08 6.47 -3.12
C LEU A 62 6.29 6.93 -4.35
N VAL A 63 6.72 6.52 -5.55
CA VAL A 63 5.97 6.79 -6.78
C VAL A 63 4.61 6.09 -6.76
N MET A 64 4.56 4.81 -6.39
CA MET A 64 3.29 4.06 -6.28
C MET A 64 2.35 4.62 -5.21
N ARG A 65 2.87 5.18 -4.10
CA ARG A 65 2.05 5.81 -3.05
C ARG A 65 1.53 7.21 -3.42
N LEU A 66 2.08 7.84 -4.46
CA LEU A 66 1.76 9.21 -4.84
C LEU A 66 0.26 9.45 -5.10
N PRO A 67 -0.48 8.58 -5.83
CA PRO A 67 -1.89 8.80 -6.09
C PRO A 67 -2.73 8.88 -4.82
N LEU A 68 -2.51 7.96 -3.87
CA LEU A 68 -3.20 7.97 -2.57
C LEU A 68 -2.88 9.24 -1.78
N ALA A 69 -1.60 9.62 -1.70
CA ALA A 69 -1.18 10.81 -0.96
C ALA A 69 -1.81 12.09 -1.54
N VAL A 70 -1.82 12.22 -2.87
CA VAL A 70 -2.44 13.37 -3.56
C VAL A 70 -3.96 13.34 -3.47
N ALA A 71 -4.58 12.16 -3.53
CA ALA A 71 -6.02 12.00 -3.39
C ALA A 71 -6.50 12.48 -2.01
N LEU A 72 -5.75 12.20 -0.94
CA LEU A 72 -6.09 12.58 0.43
C LEU A 72 -5.61 13.99 0.82
N ALA A 73 -4.70 14.60 0.06
CA ALA A 73 -4.13 15.90 0.37
C ALA A 73 -5.17 17.02 0.65
N PRO A 74 -6.28 17.14 -0.10
CA PRO A 74 -7.32 18.14 0.20
C PRO A 74 -7.99 17.93 1.57
N LEU A 75 -8.10 16.67 2.01
CA LEU A 75 -8.80 16.27 3.24
C LEU A 75 -7.90 16.30 4.48
N LEU A 76 -6.58 16.40 4.30
CA LEU A 76 -5.65 16.51 5.40
C LEU A 76 -5.78 17.86 6.12
N GLY A 77 -6.44 17.83 7.27
CA GLY A 77 -6.41 18.90 8.29
C GLY A 77 -5.47 18.54 9.44
N GLY A 78 -5.39 19.41 10.46
CA GLY A 78 -4.53 19.19 11.62
C GLY A 78 -4.79 17.87 12.36
N ARG A 79 -6.06 17.46 12.49
CA ARG A 79 -6.44 16.16 13.06
C ARG A 79 -5.92 14.98 12.23
N GLY A 80 -6.05 15.07 10.90
CA GLY A 80 -5.53 14.05 9.98
C GLY A 80 -4.02 13.91 10.06
N VAL A 81 -3.29 15.04 10.08
CA VAL A 81 -1.83 15.05 10.24
C VAL A 81 -1.41 14.43 11.58
N ALA A 82 -2.07 14.82 12.68
CA ALA A 82 -1.77 14.28 14.00
C ALA A 82 -2.04 12.77 14.08
N ALA A 83 -3.17 12.31 13.53
CA ALA A 83 -3.53 10.89 13.54
C ALA A 83 -2.59 10.05 12.66
N LEU A 84 -2.23 10.51 11.45
CA LEU A 84 -1.26 9.82 10.61
C LEU A 84 0.15 9.82 11.21
N GLY A 85 0.55 10.92 11.86
CA GLY A 85 1.82 10.98 12.61
C GLY A 85 1.83 10.03 13.81
N GLY A 86 0.72 9.97 14.55
CA GLY A 86 0.53 9.00 15.63
C GLY A 86 0.55 7.55 15.14
N LEU A 87 -0.08 7.27 13.99
CA LEU A 87 -0.07 5.96 13.37
C LEU A 87 1.34 5.56 12.88
N ALA A 88 2.09 6.51 12.33
CA ALA A 88 3.49 6.31 11.96
C ALA A 88 4.35 5.96 13.19
N GLY A 89 4.18 6.70 14.29
CA GLY A 89 4.86 6.39 15.57
C GLY A 89 4.46 5.03 16.13
N TYR A 90 3.16 4.70 16.09
CA TYR A 90 2.66 3.39 16.49
C TYR A 90 3.26 2.26 15.65
N ALA A 91 3.32 2.42 14.32
CA ALA A 91 3.94 1.44 13.43
C ALA A 91 5.39 1.14 13.85
N TYR A 92 6.18 2.18 14.15
CA TYR A 92 7.55 1.98 14.67
C TYR A 92 7.59 1.25 15.99
N VAL A 93 6.71 1.60 16.94
CA VAL A 93 6.71 0.98 18.26
C VAL A 93 6.34 -0.50 18.14
N VAL A 94 5.27 -0.84 17.42
CA VAL A 94 4.84 -2.24 17.27
C VAL A 94 5.86 -3.06 16.49
N GLU A 95 6.51 -2.47 15.48
CA GLU A 95 7.57 -3.12 14.72
C GLU A 95 8.81 -3.38 15.57
N TYR A 96 9.22 -2.40 16.38
CA TYR A 96 10.34 -2.56 17.30
C TYR A 96 10.09 -3.66 18.33
N VAL A 97 8.88 -3.72 18.89
CA VAL A 97 8.48 -4.83 19.77
C VAL A 97 8.47 -6.15 18.99
N GLY A 98 7.97 -6.15 17.76
CA GLY A 98 7.96 -7.29 16.84
C GLY A 98 9.35 -7.90 16.61
N VAL A 99 10.29 -7.08 16.15
CA VAL A 99 11.67 -7.52 15.87
C VAL A 99 12.40 -7.92 17.15
N SER A 100 12.16 -7.23 18.27
CA SER A 100 12.89 -7.50 19.52
C SER A 100 12.34 -8.71 20.31
N THR A 101 11.05 -9.00 20.19
CA THR A 101 10.37 -9.99 21.06
C THR A 101 9.69 -11.12 20.29
N GLY A 102 9.48 -10.95 18.98
CA GLY A 102 8.64 -11.82 18.17
C GLY A 102 7.14 -11.64 18.39
N TRP A 103 6.70 -10.69 19.21
CA TRP A 103 5.28 -10.35 19.38
C TRP A 103 4.96 -9.00 18.72
N PRO A 104 3.85 -8.83 17.98
CA PRO A 104 2.79 -9.82 17.80
C PRO A 104 2.98 -10.74 16.58
N TYR A 105 3.93 -10.45 15.70
CA TYR A 105 3.97 -11.05 14.35
C TYR A 105 4.59 -12.46 14.28
N GLY A 106 5.25 -12.92 15.33
CA GLY A 106 6.20 -14.04 15.29
C GLY A 106 7.65 -13.52 15.23
N ALA A 107 8.63 -14.34 15.58
CA ALA A 107 10.03 -13.95 15.50
C ALA A 107 10.49 -13.89 14.04
N PHE A 108 10.75 -12.68 13.53
CA PHE A 108 11.22 -12.44 12.17
C PHE A 108 12.44 -11.50 12.13
N SER A 109 13.14 -11.52 11.00
CA SER A 109 14.26 -10.61 10.71
C SER A 109 14.20 -10.13 9.28
N TYR A 110 14.51 -8.86 9.04
CA TYR A 110 14.70 -8.31 7.70
C TYR A 110 15.91 -8.96 7.02
N GLY A 111 15.70 -9.52 5.83
CA GLY A 111 16.77 -10.06 4.98
C GLY A 111 17.25 -9.09 3.90
N VAL A 112 16.45 -8.06 3.60
CA VAL A 112 16.75 -7.01 2.62
C VAL A 112 16.52 -5.63 3.25
N GLU A 113 17.39 -4.69 2.91
CA GLU A 113 17.21 -3.28 3.29
C GLU A 113 16.12 -2.61 2.44
N LEU A 114 15.07 -2.11 3.08
CA LEU A 114 13.94 -1.44 2.42
C LEU A 114 14.08 0.09 2.47
N GLY A 115 15.28 0.57 2.15
CA GLY A 115 15.69 1.96 2.36
C GLY A 115 16.64 2.10 3.55
N PRO A 116 16.90 3.34 4.02
CA PRO A 116 17.72 3.57 5.21
C PRO A 116 17.12 2.86 6.44
N MET A 117 17.96 2.13 7.18
CA MET A 117 17.57 1.35 8.36
C MET A 117 18.06 2.04 9.65
N VAL A 118 17.24 2.04 10.70
CA VAL A 118 17.60 2.49 12.06
C VAL A 118 17.18 1.41 13.05
N GLY A 119 18.13 0.87 13.82
CA GLY A 119 17.84 -0.20 14.77
C GLY A 119 17.28 -1.48 14.11
N GLY A 120 17.65 -1.75 12.85
CA GLY A 120 17.14 -2.89 12.08
C GLY A 120 15.77 -2.67 11.43
N ILE A 121 15.17 -1.49 11.57
CA ILE A 121 13.84 -1.16 11.06
C ILE A 121 13.95 -0.09 9.96
N PRO A 122 13.23 -0.19 8.84
CA PRO A 122 13.28 0.83 7.79
C PRO A 122 12.70 2.17 8.25
N VAL A 123 13.42 3.27 7.96
CA VAL A 123 12.94 4.65 8.14
C VAL A 123 11.71 4.95 7.26
N ALA A 124 11.46 4.13 6.24
CA ALA A 124 10.28 4.21 5.40
C ALA A 124 9.10 3.34 5.88
N LEU A 125 9.17 2.69 7.05
CA LEU A 125 8.11 1.82 7.57
C LEU A 125 6.69 2.43 7.47
N PRO A 126 6.45 3.71 7.83
CA PRO A 126 5.12 4.31 7.67
C PRO A 126 4.65 4.39 6.22
N VAL A 127 5.57 4.55 5.25
CA VAL A 127 5.28 4.57 3.81
C VAL A 127 4.90 3.17 3.31
N PHE A 128 5.37 2.11 3.98
CA PHE A 128 4.98 0.74 3.66
C PHE A 128 3.62 0.38 4.29
N PHE A 129 3.40 0.74 5.56
CA PHE A 129 2.24 0.30 6.33
C PHE A 129 0.99 1.19 6.18
N VAL A 130 1.13 2.51 6.35
CA VAL A 130 -0.03 3.43 6.42
C VAL A 130 -0.88 3.42 5.13
N PRO A 131 -0.28 3.40 3.92
CA PRO A 131 -1.06 3.29 2.69
C PRO A 131 -1.90 2.01 2.58
N LEU A 132 -1.43 0.89 3.14
CA LEU A 132 -2.16 -0.38 3.11
C LEU A 132 -3.46 -0.29 3.90
N VAL A 133 -3.39 0.33 5.09
CA VAL A 133 -4.55 0.61 5.93
C VAL A 133 -5.50 1.59 5.24
N LEU A 134 -4.98 2.69 4.70
CA LEU A 134 -5.77 3.70 4.01
C LEU A 134 -6.50 3.12 2.80
N ASN A 135 -5.81 2.42 1.89
CA ASN A 135 -6.43 1.81 0.72
C ASN A 135 -7.53 0.81 1.10
N SER A 136 -7.28 -0.02 2.12
CA SER A 136 -8.26 -0.99 2.61
C SER A 136 -9.50 -0.29 3.17
N TYR A 137 -9.31 0.80 3.92
CA TYR A 137 -10.39 1.64 4.40
C TYR A 137 -11.17 2.29 3.25
N LEU A 138 -10.48 2.93 2.30
CA LEU A 138 -11.09 3.58 1.14
C LEU A 138 -11.90 2.60 0.28
N LEU A 139 -11.34 1.41 0.01
CA LEU A 139 -12.02 0.36 -0.73
C LEU A 139 -13.29 -0.10 0.01
N SER A 140 -13.26 -0.21 1.34
CA SER A 140 -14.45 -0.58 2.14
C SER A 140 -15.62 0.40 1.96
N LEU A 141 -15.34 1.70 1.72
CA LEU A 141 -16.34 2.75 1.52
C LEU A 141 -17.15 2.57 0.24
N LEU A 142 -16.65 1.77 -0.71
CA LEU A 142 -17.30 1.51 -1.99
C LEU A 142 -18.33 0.36 -1.90
N PHE A 143 -18.22 -0.50 -0.89
CA PHE A 143 -19.15 -1.63 -0.68
C PHE A 143 -20.28 -1.32 0.30
N LEU A 144 -20.07 -0.33 1.16
CA LEU A 144 -21.01 0.02 2.21
C LEU A 144 -21.59 1.42 1.92
N ASN A 145 -22.89 1.47 1.68
CA ASN A 145 -23.65 2.72 1.60
C ASN A 145 -24.04 3.25 3.00
N ASP A 146 -24.61 4.44 3.06
CA ASP A 146 -24.88 5.17 4.32
C ASP A 146 -25.88 4.46 5.26
N ARG A 147 -26.55 3.39 4.80
CA ARG A 147 -27.41 2.54 5.64
C ARG A 147 -26.63 1.66 6.62
N TRP A 148 -25.35 1.40 6.34
CA TRP A 148 -24.51 0.57 7.19
C TRP A 148 -23.89 1.42 8.29
N GLY A 149 -23.96 0.92 9.53
CA GLY A 149 -23.36 1.58 10.68
C GLY A 149 -21.83 1.53 10.68
N ARG A 150 -21.24 2.14 11.72
CA ARG A 150 -19.77 2.20 11.91
C ARG A 150 -19.13 0.82 12.01
N LEU A 151 -19.72 -0.12 12.74
CA LEU A 151 -19.11 -1.42 13.03
C LEU A 151 -18.88 -2.29 11.76
N PRO A 152 -19.88 -2.52 10.88
CA PRO A 152 -19.66 -3.24 9.62
C PRO A 152 -18.55 -2.63 8.75
N ARG A 153 -18.42 -1.30 8.75
CA ARG A 153 -17.37 -0.59 8.00
C ARG A 153 -15.97 -0.88 8.56
N LEU A 154 -15.79 -0.75 9.87
CA LEU A 154 -14.52 -1.06 10.51
C LEU A 154 -14.15 -2.53 10.33
N ALA A 155 -15.13 -3.44 10.44
CA ALA A 155 -14.92 -4.87 10.21
C ALA A 155 -14.50 -5.17 8.76
N LEU A 156 -15.16 -4.57 7.77
CA LEU A 156 -14.79 -4.76 6.36
C LEU A 156 -13.42 -4.15 6.05
N ALA A 157 -13.12 -2.94 6.55
CA ALA A 157 -11.82 -2.32 6.38
C ALA A 157 -10.70 -3.19 6.98
N LEU A 158 -10.89 -3.72 8.19
CA LEU A 158 -9.94 -4.63 8.82
C LEU A 158 -9.80 -5.95 8.04
N ALA A 159 -10.90 -6.52 7.57
CA ALA A 159 -10.85 -7.72 6.73
C ALA A 159 -10.05 -7.47 5.44
N LEU A 160 -10.21 -6.32 4.81
CA LEU A 160 -9.43 -5.93 3.63
C LEU A 160 -7.94 -5.72 3.96
N VAL A 161 -7.61 -5.17 5.13
CA VAL A 161 -6.22 -5.09 5.61
C VAL A 161 -5.61 -6.49 5.74
N LEU A 162 -6.36 -7.47 6.26
CA LEU A 162 -5.88 -8.85 6.33
C LEU A 162 -5.74 -9.49 4.95
N VAL A 163 -6.62 -9.21 3.99
CA VAL A 163 -6.48 -9.67 2.60
C VAL A 163 -5.23 -9.09 1.94
N VAL A 164 -4.92 -7.82 2.23
CA VAL A 164 -3.67 -7.18 1.81
C VAL A 164 -2.47 -7.91 2.40
N ASP A 165 -2.46 -8.19 3.71
CA ASP A 165 -1.36 -8.94 4.36
C ASP A 165 -1.20 -10.36 3.80
N LEU A 166 -2.31 -11.09 3.67
CA LEU A 166 -2.36 -12.42 3.03
C LEU A 166 -1.85 -12.41 1.58
N THR A 167 -1.87 -11.26 0.92
CA THR A 167 -1.29 -11.11 -0.42
C THR A 167 0.21 -10.76 -0.35
N LEU A 168 0.60 -9.82 0.51
CA LEU A 168 1.96 -9.27 0.53
C LEU A 168 2.97 -10.22 1.16
N ASP A 169 2.65 -10.79 2.33
CA ASP A 169 3.62 -11.51 3.15
C ASP A 169 4.22 -12.75 2.48
N PRO A 170 3.44 -13.63 1.81
CA PRO A 170 4.01 -14.76 1.08
C PRO A 170 5.02 -14.36 0.01
N ALA A 171 4.75 -13.27 -0.70
CA ALA A 171 5.64 -12.75 -1.73
C ALA A 171 6.90 -12.14 -1.12
N ALA A 172 6.77 -11.40 0.00
CA ALA A 172 7.90 -10.83 0.71
C ALA A 172 8.83 -11.90 1.31
N VAL A 173 8.26 -12.96 1.90
CA VAL A 173 9.03 -14.13 2.36
C VAL A 173 9.72 -14.83 1.21
N ALA A 174 9.03 -15.05 0.08
CA ALA A 174 9.62 -15.68 -1.10
C ALA A 174 10.76 -14.86 -1.73
N LEU A 175 10.68 -13.53 -1.66
CA LEU A 175 11.75 -12.61 -2.07
C LEU A 175 12.87 -12.46 -1.02
N GLY A 176 12.71 -13.01 0.17
CA GLY A 176 13.68 -12.88 1.27
C GLY A 176 13.70 -11.50 1.93
N PHE A 177 12.64 -10.69 1.78
CA PHE A 177 12.54 -9.39 2.44
C PHE A 177 12.57 -9.54 3.97
N TRP A 178 11.90 -10.56 4.47
CA TRP A 178 12.03 -11.04 5.83
C TRP A 178 11.82 -12.55 5.89
N THR A 179 12.31 -13.13 6.97
CA THR A 179 12.16 -14.57 7.27
C THR A 179 11.67 -14.74 8.68
N TYR A 180 10.71 -15.63 8.89
CA TYR A 180 10.26 -16.05 10.22
C TYR A 180 11.09 -17.25 10.67
N ALA A 181 11.71 -17.17 11.85
CA ALA A 181 12.64 -18.19 12.34
C ALA A 181 11.99 -19.58 12.50
N ALA A 182 10.73 -19.60 12.93
CA ALA A 182 9.94 -20.83 13.07
C ALA A 182 9.21 -21.24 11.77
N GLY A 183 9.30 -20.44 10.71
CA GLY A 183 8.46 -20.54 9.53
C GLY A 183 6.96 -20.40 9.86
N GLY A 184 6.12 -20.90 8.97
CA GLY A 184 4.68 -20.92 9.20
C GLY A 184 3.89 -21.59 8.09
N PRO A 185 2.63 -21.97 8.37
CA PRO A 185 1.83 -22.80 7.47
C PRO A 185 1.41 -22.07 6.19
N TYR A 186 1.47 -20.74 6.17
CA TYR A 186 1.07 -19.93 5.02
C TYR A 186 2.31 -19.41 4.28
N TYR A 187 2.88 -20.26 3.42
CA TYR A 187 4.08 -19.92 2.62
C TYR A 187 5.27 -19.42 3.46
N GLY A 188 5.48 -20.00 4.64
CA GLY A 188 6.54 -19.58 5.58
C GLY A 188 6.12 -18.48 6.56
N VAL A 189 4.90 -17.96 6.46
CA VAL A 189 4.34 -16.94 7.35
C VAL A 189 3.54 -17.61 8.50
N PRO A 190 3.85 -17.33 9.77
CA PRO A 190 3.15 -17.90 10.92
C PRO A 190 1.77 -17.28 11.14
N LEU A 191 0.85 -18.01 11.77
CA LEU A 191 -0.49 -17.49 12.08
C LEU A 191 -0.47 -16.30 13.05
N SER A 192 0.57 -16.19 13.87
CA SER A 192 0.78 -15.03 14.74
C SER A 192 0.89 -13.73 13.94
N ASN A 193 1.43 -13.77 12.72
CA ASN A 193 1.54 -12.59 11.86
C ASN A 193 0.17 -11.97 11.59
N PHE A 194 -0.76 -12.78 11.10
CA PHE A 194 -2.13 -12.35 10.81
C PHE A 194 -2.86 -11.88 12.07
N ALA A 195 -2.62 -12.51 13.23
CA ALA A 195 -3.13 -12.05 14.51
C ALA A 195 -2.53 -10.68 14.91
N GLY A 196 -1.25 -10.45 14.63
CA GLY A 196 -0.60 -9.16 14.77
C GLY A 196 -1.19 -8.09 13.86
N TRP A 197 -1.50 -8.43 12.60
CA TRP A 197 -2.19 -7.54 11.67
C TRP A 197 -3.64 -7.24 12.07
N VAL A 198 -4.33 -8.14 12.78
CA VAL A 198 -5.61 -7.80 13.42
C VAL A 198 -5.42 -6.66 14.43
N LEU A 199 -4.35 -6.71 15.24
CA LEU A 199 -4.04 -5.67 16.21
C LEU A 199 -3.60 -4.36 15.53
N SER A 200 -2.53 -4.41 14.73
CA SER A 200 -1.94 -3.22 14.13
C SER A 200 -2.82 -2.59 13.05
N GLY A 201 -3.41 -3.43 12.19
CA GLY A 201 -4.43 -3.03 11.22
C GLY A 201 -5.68 -2.50 11.90
N GLY A 202 -6.12 -3.11 13.01
CA GLY A 202 -7.28 -2.64 13.78
C GLY A 202 -7.07 -1.24 14.34
N VAL A 203 -5.93 -0.99 14.98
CA VAL A 203 -5.53 0.34 15.45
C VAL A 203 -5.45 1.33 14.28
N GLY A 204 -4.86 0.93 13.16
CA GLY A 204 -4.79 1.75 11.95
C GLY A 204 -6.15 2.14 11.39
N VAL A 205 -7.06 1.17 11.25
CA VAL A 205 -8.43 1.39 10.76
C VAL A 205 -9.18 2.35 11.68
N LEU A 206 -9.07 2.18 13.00
CA LEU A 206 -9.66 3.09 13.98
C LEU A 206 -9.06 4.50 13.89
N ALA A 207 -7.74 4.61 13.74
CA ALA A 207 -7.06 5.88 13.58
C ALA A 207 -7.57 6.62 12.32
N VAL A 208 -7.71 5.93 11.19
CA VAL A 208 -8.26 6.51 9.94
C VAL A 208 -9.72 6.95 10.13
N ASP A 209 -10.58 6.12 10.73
CA ASP A 209 -11.99 6.44 10.97
C ASP A 209 -12.18 7.65 11.90
N VAL A 210 -11.27 7.88 12.85
CA VAL A 210 -11.28 9.07 13.73
C VAL A 210 -10.64 10.30 13.05
N ALA A 211 -9.62 10.08 12.21
CA ALA A 211 -8.83 11.13 11.59
C ALA A 211 -9.58 11.92 10.53
N PHE A 212 -10.45 11.25 9.78
CA PHE A 212 -11.06 11.79 8.57
C PHE A 212 -12.59 11.76 8.65
N ASP A 213 -13.20 12.78 8.04
CA ASP A 213 -14.65 12.78 7.86
C ASP A 213 -15.06 11.69 6.86
N HIS A 214 -15.97 10.82 7.29
CA HIS A 214 -16.39 9.66 6.51
C HIS A 214 -17.08 10.05 5.19
N ALA A 215 -17.96 11.04 5.22
CA ALA A 215 -18.69 11.48 4.03
C ALA A 215 -17.73 12.13 3.04
N ALA A 216 -16.80 12.95 3.52
CA ALA A 216 -15.78 13.58 2.70
C ALA A 216 -14.82 12.55 2.06
N LEU A 217 -14.39 11.52 2.80
CA LEU A 217 -13.57 10.45 2.23
C LEU A 217 -14.33 9.67 1.17
N ARG A 218 -15.57 9.27 1.45
CA ARG A 218 -16.38 8.52 0.50
C ARG A 218 -16.60 9.32 -0.78
N GLN A 219 -17.01 10.58 -0.65
CA GLN A 219 -17.16 11.48 -1.78
C GLN A 219 -15.85 11.63 -2.55
N ARG A 220 -14.73 11.76 -1.85
CA ARG A 220 -13.42 11.89 -2.49
C ARG A 220 -13.02 10.64 -3.28
N VAL A 221 -13.24 9.44 -2.77
CA VAL A 221 -12.98 8.20 -3.52
C VAL A 221 -13.91 8.10 -4.73
N LEU A 222 -15.14 8.61 -4.63
CA LEU A 222 -16.07 8.63 -5.75
C LEU A 222 -15.68 9.66 -6.82
N ASP A 223 -15.13 10.81 -6.45
CA ASP A 223 -14.82 11.89 -7.40
C ASP A 223 -13.39 11.82 -7.96
N CYS A 224 -12.47 11.21 -7.22
CA CYS A 224 -11.05 11.16 -7.57
C CYS A 224 -10.70 9.81 -8.20
N GLU A 225 -10.54 9.80 -9.51
CA GLU A 225 -10.35 8.58 -10.29
C GLU A 225 -9.13 7.76 -9.85
N PHE A 226 -8.03 8.43 -9.52
CA PHE A 226 -6.78 7.79 -9.08
C PHE A 226 -6.72 7.46 -7.59
N ALA A 227 -7.80 7.62 -6.82
CA ALA A 227 -7.79 7.44 -5.37
C ALA A 227 -7.37 6.04 -4.90
N LEU A 228 -7.54 5.02 -5.76
CA LEU A 228 -7.19 3.62 -5.50
C LEU A 228 -6.10 3.08 -6.44
N ASP A 229 -5.44 3.94 -7.22
CA ASP A 229 -4.35 3.52 -8.13
C ASP A 229 -3.13 2.94 -7.38
N ASP A 230 -2.94 3.34 -6.12
CA ASP A 230 -1.95 2.73 -5.23
C ASP A 230 -2.30 1.25 -4.91
N LEU A 231 -3.59 0.94 -4.75
CA LEU A 231 -4.04 -0.45 -4.56
C LEU A 231 -3.95 -1.25 -5.87
N VAL A 232 -4.16 -0.62 -7.03
CA VAL A 232 -3.87 -1.23 -8.34
C VAL A 232 -2.39 -1.59 -8.44
N SER A 233 -1.51 -0.67 -8.06
CA SER A 233 -0.06 -0.89 -8.04
C SER A 233 0.31 -2.05 -7.13
N PHE A 234 -0.29 -2.10 -5.94
CA PHE A 234 -0.11 -3.17 -4.97
C PHE A 234 -0.48 -4.54 -5.53
N VAL A 235 -1.68 -4.69 -6.10
CA VAL A 235 -2.14 -6.00 -6.62
C VAL A 235 -1.34 -6.43 -7.83
N LEU A 236 -0.94 -5.50 -8.71
CA LEU A 236 -0.10 -5.81 -9.86
C LEU A 236 1.29 -6.29 -9.40
N LEU A 237 1.94 -5.55 -8.50
CA LEU A 237 3.26 -5.88 -7.99
C LEU A 237 3.26 -7.23 -7.26
N TRP A 238 2.49 -7.32 -6.17
CA TRP A 238 2.52 -8.48 -5.28
C TRP A 238 1.78 -9.68 -5.86
N GLY A 239 0.72 -9.46 -6.64
CA GLY A 239 0.06 -10.54 -7.38
C GLY A 239 1.00 -11.19 -8.39
N THR A 240 1.76 -10.39 -9.15
CA THR A 240 2.74 -10.92 -10.12
C THR A 240 3.84 -11.72 -9.42
N VAL A 241 4.41 -11.20 -8.32
CA VAL A 241 5.43 -11.93 -7.55
C VAL A 241 4.85 -13.26 -7.04
N ASN A 242 3.65 -13.26 -6.46
CA ASN A 242 3.03 -14.51 -5.99
C ASN A 242 2.76 -15.52 -7.11
N VAL A 243 2.39 -15.07 -8.32
CA VAL A 243 2.26 -15.96 -9.49
C VAL A 243 3.60 -16.60 -9.83
N VAL A 244 4.68 -15.81 -9.86
CA VAL A 244 6.03 -16.30 -10.19
C VAL A 244 6.54 -17.32 -9.16
N PHE A 245 6.29 -17.09 -7.88
CA PHE A 245 6.72 -17.99 -6.79
C PHE A 245 5.72 -19.11 -6.47
N GLY A 246 4.58 -19.19 -7.18
CA GLY A 246 3.60 -20.27 -7.02
C GLY A 246 2.73 -20.18 -5.75
N ASN A 247 2.59 -19.00 -5.16
CA ASN A 247 1.80 -18.75 -3.95
C ASN A 247 0.30 -18.61 -4.30
N TRP A 248 -0.32 -19.65 -4.84
CA TRP A 248 -1.66 -19.57 -5.45
C TRP A 248 -2.79 -19.10 -4.53
N LEU A 249 -2.75 -19.38 -3.22
CA LEU A 249 -3.73 -18.83 -2.28
C LEU A 249 -3.55 -17.32 -2.12
N ALA A 250 -2.31 -16.81 -2.10
CA ALA A 250 -2.03 -15.37 -2.07
C ALA A 250 -2.48 -14.70 -3.38
N VAL A 251 -2.31 -15.37 -4.52
CA VAL A 251 -2.88 -14.92 -5.81
C VAL A 251 -4.41 -14.83 -5.74
N ALA A 252 -5.08 -15.77 -5.10
CA ALA A 252 -6.53 -15.71 -4.91
C ALA A 252 -6.96 -14.50 -4.06
N PHE A 253 -6.23 -14.17 -2.99
CA PHE A 253 -6.48 -12.96 -2.20
C PHE A 253 -6.21 -11.67 -2.99
N ALA A 254 -5.16 -11.62 -3.80
CA ALA A 254 -4.95 -10.53 -4.76
C ALA A 254 -6.15 -10.41 -5.71
N GLY A 255 -6.69 -11.54 -6.18
CA GLY A 255 -7.91 -11.62 -7.00
C GLY A 255 -9.15 -11.05 -6.30
N VAL A 256 -9.29 -11.20 -4.98
CA VAL A 256 -10.36 -10.56 -4.20
C VAL A 256 -10.24 -9.03 -4.25
N LEU A 257 -9.02 -8.49 -4.09
CA LEU A 257 -8.77 -7.05 -4.19
C LEU A 257 -9.03 -6.53 -5.61
N VAL A 258 -8.58 -7.25 -6.64
CA VAL A 258 -8.87 -6.94 -8.05
C VAL A 258 -10.38 -6.95 -8.32
N GLY A 259 -11.10 -7.97 -7.84
CA GLY A 259 -12.55 -8.05 -7.95
C GLY A 259 -13.24 -6.88 -7.25
N GLY A 260 -12.70 -6.44 -6.11
CA GLY A 260 -13.17 -5.27 -5.40
C GLY A 260 -12.98 -3.97 -6.19
N LEU A 261 -11.80 -3.78 -6.77
CA LEU A 261 -11.49 -2.66 -7.65
C LEU A 261 -12.32 -2.69 -8.95
N ALA A 262 -12.60 -3.87 -9.50
CA ALA A 262 -13.36 -4.00 -10.74
C ALA A 262 -14.82 -3.64 -10.57
N ARG A 263 -15.39 -4.01 -9.43
CA ARG A 263 -16.78 -3.68 -9.10
C ARG A 263 -17.01 -2.19 -8.86
N SER A 264 -15.95 -1.40 -8.65
CA SER A 264 -16.04 0.05 -8.48
C SER A 264 -15.97 0.85 -9.78
N GLN A 265 -15.86 0.19 -10.94
CA GLN A 265 -15.74 0.81 -12.28
C GLN A 265 -14.56 1.79 -12.41
N ARG A 266 -13.44 1.53 -11.71
CA ARG A 266 -12.26 2.41 -11.70
C ARG A 266 -11.12 2.00 -12.64
N PHE A 267 -11.35 1.00 -13.50
CA PHE A 267 -10.35 0.47 -14.44
C PHE A 267 -10.43 1.04 -15.85
N ASP A 268 -10.80 2.31 -16.01
CA ASP A 268 -10.67 3.01 -17.29
C ASP A 268 -9.32 3.74 -17.32
N PHE A 269 -8.28 3.04 -17.73
CA PHE A 269 -7.08 3.71 -18.20
C PHE A 269 -7.33 4.10 -19.64
N GLU A 270 -7.56 5.39 -19.93
CA GLU A 270 -7.54 5.89 -21.30
C GLU A 270 -6.14 5.64 -21.89
N VAL A 271 -5.95 4.48 -22.51
CA VAL A 271 -4.80 4.23 -23.37
C VAL A 271 -5.00 5.11 -24.58
N GLY A 272 -4.26 6.22 -24.64
CA GLY A 272 -4.36 7.21 -25.69
C GLY A 272 -4.51 6.54 -27.05
N VAL A 273 -5.66 6.80 -27.67
CA VAL A 273 -5.95 6.41 -29.05
C VAL A 273 -4.80 6.93 -29.90
N VAL A 274 -4.03 6.01 -30.49
CA VAL A 274 -3.05 6.34 -31.53
C VAL A 274 -3.77 7.20 -32.55
N PRO A 275 -3.31 8.43 -32.86
CA PRO A 275 -3.91 9.22 -33.92
C PRO A 275 -3.83 8.37 -35.18
N THR A 276 -4.99 7.96 -35.70
CA THR A 276 -5.07 7.37 -37.03
C THR A 276 -4.58 8.44 -37.99
N LEU A 277 -3.36 8.25 -38.50
CA LEU A 277 -2.83 9.04 -39.60
C LEU A 277 -3.81 8.86 -40.77
N ARG A 278 -4.54 9.93 -41.08
CA ARG A 278 -5.17 10.13 -42.39
C ARG A 278 -4.27 11.02 -43.22
#